data_AF-J7MEF2-F1
#
_entry.id   AF-J7MEF2-F1
#
_cell.length_a   1.000
_cell.length_b   1.000
_cell.length_c   1.000
_cell.angle_alpha   90.00
_cell.angle_beta   90.00
_cell.angle_gamma   90.00
#
_symmetry.space_group_name_H-M   'P 1'
#
loop_
_entity.id
_entity.type
_entity.pdbx_description
1 polymer ?
#
loop_
_entity_poly.entity_id
_entity_poly.type
_entity_poly.pdbx_seq_one_letter_code
_entity_poly.pdbx_strand_id
1 'polypeptide(L)'
;GVNQMVLTDQPVNGKVTPLLSHIDRNGILYTLNRENGSLIVAEKVDPAVNVFKKVDLKTGTPVRDPEFATRMDHKGTNICPSAMGFHNQGVDSYDPESRTLYAGLNHICMDWEPFMLP
;
A
#
# COMPACT_ATOMS: atom_id res chain seq x y z
N GLY A 1 -2.14 11.10 0.57
CA GLY A 1 -2.09 10.62 -0.84
C GLY A 1 -3.41 10.97 -1.52
N VAL A 2 -3.48 10.83 -2.84
CA VAL A 2 -4.72 11.02 -3.64
C VAL A 2 -5.59 9.75 -3.69
N ASN A 3 -5.19 8.70 -2.98
CA ASN A 3 -5.84 7.39 -3.01
C ASN A 3 -7.09 7.40 -2.12
N GLN A 4 -8.13 6.75 -2.61
CA GLN A 4 -9.44 6.68 -1.97
C GLN A 4 -9.47 5.94 -0.62
N MET A 5 -10.56 6.14 0.12
CA MET A 5 -10.86 5.44 1.38
C MET A 5 -12.19 4.71 1.23
N VAL A 6 -12.18 3.37 1.30
CA VAL A 6 -13.39 2.55 1.14
C VAL A 6 -13.88 2.13 2.52
N LEU A 7 -15.04 2.63 2.92
CA LEU A 7 -15.65 2.32 4.21
C LEU A 7 -16.58 1.11 4.08
N THR A 8 -16.37 0.09 4.90
CA THR A 8 -17.19 -1.14 4.89
C THR A 8 -17.40 -1.66 6.30
N ASP A 9 -18.46 -2.42 6.51
CA ASP A 9 -18.70 -3.17 7.74
C ASP A 9 -18.57 -4.65 7.45
N GLN A 10 -17.55 -5.30 8.04
CA GLN A 10 -17.26 -6.71 7.75
C GLN A 10 -16.90 -7.47 9.03
N PRO A 11 -17.14 -8.80 9.08
CA PRO A 11 -16.70 -9.61 10.19
C PRO A 11 -15.17 -9.75 10.18
N VAL A 12 -14.52 -9.28 11.24
CA VAL A 12 -13.10 -9.53 11.53
C VAL A 12 -13.05 -10.43 12.76
N ASN A 13 -12.48 -11.63 12.61
CA ASN A 13 -12.47 -12.66 13.66
C ASN A 13 -13.88 -12.94 14.25
N GLY A 14 -14.91 -12.95 13.39
CA GLY A 14 -16.30 -13.22 13.77
C GLY A 14 -17.08 -12.02 14.34
N LYS A 15 -16.45 -10.86 14.56
CA LYS A 15 -17.13 -9.64 15.03
C LYS A 15 -17.29 -8.64 13.88
N VAL A 16 -18.51 -8.17 13.65
CA VAL A 16 -18.76 -7.05 12.72
C VAL A 16 -17.96 -5.84 13.20
N THR A 17 -17.05 -5.38 12.35
CA THR A 17 -16.09 -4.33 12.66
C THR A 17 -16.26 -3.21 11.63
N PRO A 18 -16.27 -1.95 12.07
CA PRO A 18 -16.29 -0.81 11.17
C PRO A 18 -14.91 -0.59 10.55
N LEU A 19 -14.76 -0.87 9.25
CA LEU A 19 -13.50 -0.83 8.53
C LEU A 19 -13.36 0.38 7.61
N LEU A 20 -12.10 0.77 7.40
CA LEU A 20 -11.62 1.59 6.29
C LEU A 20 -10.53 0.79 5.57
N SER A 21 -10.68 0.60 4.26
CA SER A 21 -9.69 -0.02 3.38
C SER A 21 -9.08 1.01 2.42
N HIS A 22 -7.78 0.89 2.19
CA HIS A 22 -6.99 1.85 1.43
C HIS A 22 -5.82 1.15 0.73
N ILE A 23 -5.78 1.20 -0.60
CA ILE A 23 -4.62 0.75 -1.37
C ILE A 23 -3.73 1.96 -1.61
N ASP A 24 -2.57 2.00 -0.96
CA ASP A 24 -1.64 3.12 -1.09
C ASP A 24 -0.76 2.98 -2.35
N ARG A 25 -0.18 4.11 -2.78
CA ARG A 25 0.83 4.19 -3.83
C ARG A 25 1.99 3.24 -3.61
N ASN A 26 2.36 3.01 -2.35
CA ASN A 26 3.47 2.16 -1.96
C ASN A 26 3.26 0.66 -2.22
N GLY A 27 2.08 0.27 -2.73
CA GLY A 27 1.75 -1.11 -3.11
C GLY A 27 1.22 -1.96 -1.95
N ILE A 28 0.82 -1.35 -0.84
CA ILE A 28 0.22 -2.03 0.30
C ILE A 28 -1.29 -1.71 0.38
N LEU A 29 -2.11 -2.75 0.53
CA LEU A 29 -3.51 -2.65 0.93
C LEU A 29 -3.57 -2.65 2.45
N TYR A 30 -4.04 -1.53 3.00
CA TYR A 30 -4.28 -1.35 4.41
C TYR A 30 -5.77 -1.50 4.72
N THR A 31 -6.09 -2.21 5.79
CA THR A 31 -7.42 -2.20 6.41
C THR A 31 -7.27 -1.85 7.88
N LEU A 32 -8.01 -0.83 8.32
CA LEU A 32 -8.02 -0.33 9.69
C LEU A 32 -9.43 -0.38 10.26
N ASN A 33 -9.55 -0.48 11.58
CA ASN A 33 -10.77 -0.11 12.27
C ASN A 33 -10.92 1.42 12.17
N ARG A 34 -11.99 1.90 11.54
CA ARG A 34 -12.18 3.33 11.26
C ARG A 34 -12.57 4.16 12.49
N GLU A 35 -12.99 3.54 13.59
CA GLU A 35 -13.36 4.24 14.83
C GLU A 35 -12.13 4.57 15.67
N ASN A 36 -11.13 3.69 15.71
CA ASN A 36 -9.99 3.81 16.64
C ASN A 36 -8.60 3.77 15.96
N GLY A 37 -8.54 3.54 14.65
CA GLY A 37 -7.28 3.51 13.90
C GLY A 37 -6.45 2.23 14.07
N SER A 38 -6.98 1.19 14.72
CA SER A 38 -6.26 -0.09 14.88
C SER A 38 -6.00 -0.74 13.52
N LEU A 39 -4.76 -1.14 13.27
CA LEU A 39 -4.36 -1.81 12.04
C LEU A 39 -4.81 -3.28 12.04
N ILE A 40 -5.47 -3.72 10.96
CA ILE A 40 -6.01 -5.09 10.82
C ILE A 40 -5.30 -5.85 9.70
N VAL A 41 -5.15 -5.22 8.53
CA VAL A 41 -4.45 -5.80 7.35
C VAL A 41 -3.45 -4.79 6.82
N ALA A 42 -2.29 -5.28 6.38
CA ALA A 42 -1.28 -4.49 5.67
C ALA A 42 -0.49 -5.41 4.73
N GLU A 43 -1.08 -5.74 3.58
CA GLU A 43 -0.57 -6.74 2.65
C GLU A 43 -0.17 -6.14 1.30
N LYS A 44 0.79 -6.77 0.61
CA LYS A 44 1.19 -6.35 -0.74
C LYS A 44 0.04 -6.63 -1.72
N VAL A 45 -0.28 -5.65 -2.57
CA VAL A 45 -1.26 -5.87 -3.67
C VAL A 45 -0.71 -6.68 -4.82
N ASP A 46 0.62 -6.73 -4.95
CA ASP A 46 1.35 -7.48 -5.96
C ASP A 46 2.71 -7.92 -5.38
N PRO A 47 3.16 -9.17 -5.61
CA PRO A 47 4.43 -9.67 -5.07
C PRO A 47 5.67 -8.91 -5.57
N ALA A 48 5.58 -8.15 -6.66
CA ALA A 48 6.66 -7.34 -7.18
C ALA A 48 7.07 -6.19 -6.23
N VAL A 49 6.22 -5.78 -5.28
CA VAL A 49 6.57 -4.75 -4.29
C VAL A 49 7.82 -5.19 -3.51
N ASN A 50 8.89 -4.40 -3.59
CA ASN A 50 10.19 -4.75 -3.02
C ASN A 50 10.75 -3.70 -2.05
N VAL A 51 10.23 -2.47 -2.05
CA VAL A 51 10.64 -1.40 -1.11
C VAL A 51 10.47 -1.77 0.37
N PHE A 52 9.57 -2.70 0.66
CA PHE A 52 9.35 -3.27 1.99
C PHE A 52 9.37 -4.79 1.93
N LYS A 53 10.00 -5.42 2.92
CA LYS A 53 9.88 -6.86 3.14
C LYS A 53 8.45 -7.23 3.53
N LYS A 54 7.86 -6.46 4.45
CA LYS A 54 6.47 -6.54 4.94
C LYS A 54 6.10 -5.31 5.75
N VAL A 55 4.87 -5.21 6.23
CA VAL A 55 4.48 -4.31 7.34
C VAL A 55 4.42 -5.11 8.64
N ASP A 56 5.01 -4.60 9.72
CA ASP A 56 4.85 -5.20 11.04
C ASP A 56 3.56 -4.68 11.68
N LEU A 57 2.59 -5.57 11.88
CA LEU A 57 1.27 -5.21 12.42
C LEU A 57 1.30 -4.79 13.90
N LYS A 58 2.35 -5.16 14.66
CA LYS A 58 2.48 -4.76 16.07
C LYS A 58 2.99 -3.34 16.19
N THR A 59 4.00 -2.98 15.41
CA THR A 59 4.57 -1.63 15.42
C THR A 59 3.84 -0.67 14.48
N GLY A 60 3.09 -1.20 13.50
CA GLY A 60 2.44 -0.42 12.45
C GLY A 60 3.40 0.10 11.39
N THR A 61 4.65 -0.36 11.36
CA THR A 61 5.71 0.20 10.50
C THR A 61 6.13 -0.75 9.38
N PRO A 62 6.33 -0.25 8.14
CA PRO A 62 6.94 -1.03 7.08
C PRO A 62 8.39 -1.39 7.40
N VAL A 63 8.73 -2.67 7.27
CA VAL A 63 10.11 -3.18 7.37
C VAL A 63 10.80 -2.91 6.02
N ARG A 64 11.59 -1.85 5.99
CA ARG A 64 12.26 -1.35 4.77
C ARG A 64 13.29 -2.34 4.26
N ASP A 65 13.42 -2.41 2.94
CA ASP A 65 14.51 -3.12 2.28
C ASP A 65 15.58 -2.11 1.82
N PRO A 66 16.77 -2.06 2.44
CA PRO A 66 17.81 -1.09 2.08
C PRO A 66 18.28 -1.19 0.63
N GLU A 67 18.14 -2.35 0.00
CA GLU A 67 18.53 -2.58 -1.40
C GLU A 67 17.74 -1.70 -2.38
N PHE A 68 16.48 -1.42 -2.08
CA PHE A 68 15.57 -0.63 -2.93
C PHE A 68 15.35 0.79 -2.39
N ALA A 69 16.22 1.26 -1.50
CA ALA A 69 16.19 2.62 -0.99
C ALA A 69 16.86 3.60 -1.95
N THR A 70 16.48 4.87 -1.87
CA THR A 70 17.11 5.97 -2.63
C THR A 70 17.97 6.83 -1.70
N ARG A 71 19.10 7.31 -2.20
CA ARG A 71 20.03 8.19 -1.48
C ARG A 71 20.89 8.97 -2.46
N MET A 72 21.57 10.02 -1.98
CA MET A 72 22.53 10.78 -2.79
C MET A 72 23.64 9.88 -3.32
N ASP A 73 24.21 10.27 -4.46
CA ASP A 73 25.34 9.62 -5.13
C ASP A 73 25.09 8.12 -5.41
N HIS A 74 23.83 7.76 -5.64
CA HIS A 74 23.41 6.39 -5.90
C HIS A 74 22.16 6.33 -6.76
N LYS A 75 22.28 5.63 -7.90
CA LYS A 75 21.14 5.20 -8.70
C LYS A 75 20.58 3.90 -8.13
N GLY A 76 19.41 3.98 -7.49
CA GLY A 76 18.61 2.80 -7.15
C GLY A 76 17.92 2.25 -8.39
N THR A 77 17.87 0.93 -8.54
CA THR A 77 17.37 0.28 -9.76
C THR A 77 16.31 -0.77 -9.46
N ASN A 78 15.39 -0.98 -10.40
CA ASN A 78 14.29 -1.96 -10.28
C ASN A 78 13.45 -1.81 -9.00
N ILE A 79 13.23 -0.56 -8.56
CA ILE A 79 12.41 -0.24 -7.40
C ILE A 79 10.93 -0.41 -7.77
N CYS A 80 10.21 -1.21 -7.01
CA CYS A 80 8.79 -1.47 -7.19
C CYS A 80 8.03 -1.21 -5.87
N PRO A 81 6.98 -0.36 -5.89
CA PRO A 81 6.44 0.36 -7.05
C PRO A 81 7.31 1.53 -7.54
N SER A 82 7.02 2.00 -8.75
CA SER A 82 7.52 3.30 -9.23
C SER A 82 6.93 4.45 -8.41
N ALA A 83 7.43 5.66 -8.66
CA ALA A 83 6.87 6.87 -8.09
C ALA A 83 5.37 6.99 -8.38
N MET A 84 4.88 6.61 -9.57
CA MET A 84 3.44 6.62 -9.90
C MET A 84 2.62 5.64 -9.05
N GLY A 85 3.27 4.69 -8.39
CA GLY A 85 2.71 3.71 -7.46
C GLY A 85 1.92 2.59 -8.13
N PHE A 86 1.65 1.51 -7.39
CA PHE A 86 0.80 0.41 -7.86
C PHE A 86 -0.70 0.72 -7.78
N HIS A 87 -1.07 1.83 -7.14
CA HIS A 87 -2.40 2.41 -7.22
C HIS A 87 -2.30 3.93 -7.12
N ASN A 88 -3.10 4.69 -7.87
CA ASN A 88 -3.02 6.16 -7.91
C ASN A 88 -4.36 6.82 -7.53
N GLN A 89 -4.82 7.82 -8.26
CA GLN A 89 -6.08 8.55 -8.04
C GLN A 89 -7.36 7.76 -8.37
N GLY A 90 -7.24 6.50 -8.79
CA GLY A 90 -8.37 5.68 -9.22
C GLY A 90 -9.41 5.53 -8.10
N VAL A 91 -10.67 5.42 -8.50
CA VAL A 91 -11.78 5.09 -7.59
C VAL A 91 -12.20 3.65 -7.90
N ASP A 92 -11.88 2.74 -6.99
CA ASP A 92 -12.28 1.34 -7.07
C ASP A 92 -13.72 1.14 -6.58
N SER A 93 -14.28 -0.04 -6.85
CA SER A 93 -15.62 -0.41 -6.41
C SER A 93 -15.59 -1.58 -5.42
N TYR A 94 -16.58 -1.60 -4.52
CA TYR A 94 -16.77 -2.68 -3.55
C TYR A 94 -18.16 -3.28 -3.72
N ASP A 95 -18.22 -4.60 -3.80
CA ASP A 95 -19.46 -5.37 -3.77
C ASP A 95 -19.72 -5.90 -2.34
N PRO A 96 -20.78 -5.46 -1.66
CA PRO A 96 -21.10 -5.88 -0.31
C PRO A 96 -21.59 -7.33 -0.20
N GLU A 97 -22.14 -7.93 -1.27
CA GLU A 97 -22.65 -9.30 -1.24
C GLU A 97 -21.50 -10.31 -1.23
N SER A 98 -20.58 -10.20 -2.18
CA SER A 98 -19.37 -11.03 -2.22
C SER A 98 -18.28 -10.57 -1.24
N ARG A 99 -18.39 -9.34 -0.73
CA ARG A 99 -17.38 -8.64 0.10
C ARG A 99 -16.05 -8.47 -0.62
N THR A 100 -16.11 -8.09 -1.89
CA THR A 100 -14.95 -7.99 -2.78
C THR A 100 -14.68 -6.54 -3.18
N LEU A 101 -13.42 -6.12 -3.07
CA LEU A 101 -12.93 -4.86 -3.62
C LEU A 101 -12.29 -5.12 -5.00
N TYR A 102 -12.75 -4.43 -6.04
CA TYR A 102 -12.24 -4.55 -7.40
C TYR A 102 -11.33 -3.38 -7.74
N ALA A 103 -10.02 -3.58 -7.60
CA ALA A 103 -9.05 -2.50 -7.73
C ALA A 103 -8.43 -2.36 -9.13
N GLY A 104 -8.32 -1.14 -9.62
CA GLY A 104 -7.56 -0.79 -10.82
C GLY A 104 -6.10 -0.54 -10.48
N LEU A 105 -5.23 -1.54 -10.67
CA LEU A 105 -3.82 -1.45 -10.30
C LEU A 105 -2.90 -1.06 -11.47
N ASN A 106 -1.81 -0.38 -11.15
CA ASN A 106 -0.66 -0.22 -12.04
C ASN A 106 0.37 -1.30 -11.72
N HIS A 107 1.11 -1.78 -12.73
CA HIS A 107 2.27 -2.64 -12.55
C HIS A 107 3.51 -1.99 -13.18
N ILE A 108 4.00 -0.93 -12.51
CA ILE A 108 5.08 -0.07 -13.01
C ILE A 108 6.17 0.07 -11.94
N CYS A 109 7.42 -0.20 -12.31
CA CYS A 109 8.62 -0.03 -11.47
C CYS A 109 9.51 1.11 -12.00
N MET A 110 10.62 1.43 -11.31
CA MET A 110 11.51 2.53 -11.70
C MET A 110 12.97 2.30 -11.34
N ASP A 111 13.82 3.05 -12.02
CA ASP A 111 15.12 3.46 -11.50
C ASP A 111 15.02 4.89 -10.97
N TRP A 112 15.75 5.23 -9.91
CA TRP A 112 15.76 6.57 -9.33
C TRP A 112 17.17 6.98 -8.89
N GLU A 113 17.58 8.19 -9.26
CA GLU A 113 18.77 8.86 -8.73
C GLU A 113 18.40 10.31 -8.33
N PRO A 114 18.61 10.73 -7.07
CA PRO A 114 18.39 12.12 -6.68
C PRO A 114 19.33 13.07 -7.45
N PHE A 115 18.85 14.26 -7.76
CA PHE A 115 19.66 15.26 -8.46
C PHE A 115 20.84 15.70 -7.58
N MET A 116 22.05 15.68 -8.14
CA MET A 116 23.24 16.26 -7.50
C MET A 116 23.28 17.76 -7.78
N LEU A 117 23.25 18.58 -6.72
CA LEU A 117 23.60 19.99 -6.85
C LEU A 117 25.12 20.09 -7.12
N PRO A 118 25.56 20.99 -8.02
CA PRO A 118 26.98 21.20 -8.31
C PRO A 118 27.77 21.70 -7.10
#